data_AF-A0A922J4Z1-F1
#
_entry.id   AF-A0A922J4Z1-F1
#
_cell.length_a   1.000
_cell.length_b   1.000
_cell.length_c   1.000
_cell.angle_alpha   90.00
_cell.angle_beta   90.00
_cell.angle_gamma   90.00
#
_symmetry.space_group_name_H-M   'P 1'
#
loop_
_entity.id
_entity.type
_entity.pdbx_description
1 polymer ?
#
loop_
_entity_poly.entity_id
_entity_poly.type
_entity_poly.pdbx_seq_one_letter_code
_entity_poly.pdbx_strand_id
1 'polypeptide(L)'
;MHKAKTGFEHFDDNYNSVCIFAPLDTLTAVRAFVDYWKPNAIILIESELWPNLIMTASANGIVLALLNARMSAKSFKHFSGPVLLPLISLMLSKFSLIVPLSNMQAIQFQLLQAPPCVINFSGDLKCVVEDFDVSEGELRSIEDLKLELAHRQVWMASSIHRGEEEIMLGVHRELTKIHPDMVTILVPRVPRHGLEITQELRKKGQNVALRSRHEKLVAGTNIYVVDTLGELRLLYGLTPIAVVGGSFLPGLAGHNILEAAAAGCAVLTGRHIGHFSQMVLEMQQLNSLSVLQVFGKLELVNALKELFSDAKVLEARRMAAKQAYHSLSSGIVSSVWNLLNSHVFKRVALLEDPSLQFSRFESFTLRYNLLVAITVLGSSGQANILIYLFFRTASLGAQKH
;
A
#
# COMPACT_ATOMS: atom_id res chain seq x y z
N MET A 1 3.75 -29.23 -10.05
CA MET A 1 3.12 -28.04 -10.66
C MET A 1 2.12 -27.47 -9.67
N HIS A 2 2.58 -26.66 -8.73
CA HIS A 2 1.69 -25.92 -7.82
C HIS A 2 1.20 -24.69 -8.57
N LYS A 3 -0.11 -24.60 -8.81
CA LYS A 3 -0.75 -23.37 -9.27
C LYS A 3 -0.37 -22.27 -8.29
N ALA A 4 0.30 -21.23 -8.79
CA ALA A 4 0.36 -19.96 -8.08
C ALA A 4 -1.10 -19.55 -7.83
N LYS A 5 -1.54 -19.55 -6.57
CA LYS A 5 -2.79 -18.91 -6.17
C LYS A 5 -2.60 -17.42 -6.40
N THR A 6 -2.82 -16.99 -7.64
CA THR A 6 -3.01 -15.59 -8.00
C THR A 6 -4.12 -15.05 -7.12
N GLY A 7 -3.95 -13.87 -6.53
CA GLY A 7 -4.82 -13.28 -5.50
C GLY A 7 -6.25 -12.92 -5.92
N PHE A 8 -6.89 -13.74 -6.76
CA PHE A 8 -8.26 -13.67 -7.25
C PHE A 8 -9.29 -14.26 -6.26
N GLU A 9 -8.88 -15.12 -5.32
CA GLU A 9 -9.83 -16.00 -4.60
C GLU A 9 -10.34 -15.47 -3.25
N HIS A 10 -10.06 -14.22 -2.83
CA HIS A 10 -10.45 -13.71 -1.50
C HIS A 10 -11.08 -12.31 -1.60
N PHE A 11 -12.21 -12.22 -2.29
CA PHE A 11 -13.20 -11.16 -2.05
C PHE A 11 -14.30 -11.78 -1.20
N ASP A 12 -14.71 -11.08 -0.15
CA ASP A 12 -15.65 -11.59 0.84
C ASP A 12 -17.00 -11.91 0.18
N ASP A 13 -17.50 -13.14 0.37
CA ASP A 13 -18.76 -13.66 -0.20
C ASP A 13 -20.00 -12.91 0.34
N ASN A 14 -19.81 -11.99 1.30
CA ASN A 14 -20.85 -11.20 1.93
C ASN A 14 -21.43 -10.07 1.06
N TYR A 15 -20.78 -9.71 -0.06
CA TYR A 15 -21.28 -8.72 -1.02
C TYR A 15 -21.38 -9.31 -2.43
N ASN A 16 -22.45 -8.96 -3.17
CA ASN A 16 -22.59 -9.28 -4.61
C ASN A 16 -21.55 -8.50 -5.43
N SER A 17 -20.29 -8.91 -5.31
CA SER A 17 -19.14 -8.31 -5.95
C SER A 17 -18.59 -9.21 -7.04
N VAL A 18 -18.21 -8.60 -8.17
CA VAL A 18 -17.61 -9.32 -9.30
C VAL A 18 -16.31 -8.63 -9.66
N CYS A 19 -15.23 -9.41 -9.70
CA CYS A 19 -13.91 -8.95 -10.08
C CYS A 19 -13.63 -9.28 -11.55
N ILE A 20 -13.35 -8.26 -12.36
CA ILE A 20 -13.03 -8.39 -13.79
C ILE A 20 -11.88 -7.45 -14.18
N PHE A 21 -11.33 -7.60 -15.37
CA PHE A 21 -10.39 -6.62 -15.89
C PHE A 21 -11.12 -5.38 -16.44
N ALA A 22 -10.49 -4.23 -16.28
CA ALA A 22 -10.89 -2.98 -16.92
C ALA A 22 -10.89 -3.13 -18.46
N PRO A 23 -11.84 -2.50 -19.18
CA PRO A 23 -11.80 -2.48 -20.64
C PRO A 23 -10.56 -1.72 -21.11
N LEU A 24 -10.00 -2.13 -22.26
CA LEU A 24 -9.04 -1.28 -22.97
C LEU A 24 -9.71 0.06 -23.28
N ASP A 25 -9.00 1.18 -23.10
CA ASP A 25 -9.55 2.53 -23.29
C ASP A 25 -9.68 2.90 -24.77
N THR A 26 -10.48 2.12 -25.46
CA THR A 26 -10.94 2.30 -26.83
C THR A 26 -12.45 2.51 -26.77
N LEU A 27 -12.98 3.34 -27.67
CA LEU A 27 -14.40 3.67 -27.67
C LEU A 27 -15.30 2.43 -27.75
N THR A 28 -14.92 1.43 -28.56
CA THR A 28 -15.70 0.19 -28.73
C THR A 28 -15.72 -0.65 -27.46
N ALA A 29 -14.56 -0.90 -26.85
CA ALA A 29 -14.48 -1.74 -25.65
C ALA A 29 -15.15 -1.08 -24.44
N VAL A 30 -14.95 0.23 -24.27
CA VAL A 30 -15.58 1.00 -23.18
C VAL A 30 -17.10 1.03 -23.33
N ARG A 31 -17.62 1.25 -24.55
CA ARG A 31 -19.07 1.23 -24.79
C ARG A 31 -19.66 -0.14 -24.50
N ALA A 32 -19.09 -1.20 -25.05
CA ALA A 32 -19.55 -2.57 -24.78
C ALA A 32 -19.55 -2.89 -23.28
N PHE A 33 -18.53 -2.41 -22.57
CA PHE A 33 -18.43 -2.57 -21.12
C PHE A 33 -19.54 -1.80 -20.37
N VAL A 34 -19.73 -0.51 -20.69
CA VAL A 34 -20.76 0.35 -20.06
C VAL A 34 -22.16 -0.17 -20.37
N ASP A 35 -22.43 -0.59 -21.60
CA ASP A 35 -23.73 -1.09 -22.06
C ASP A 35 -24.10 -2.42 -21.38
N TYR A 36 -23.11 -3.28 -21.14
CA TYR A 36 -23.29 -4.56 -20.47
C TYR A 36 -23.55 -4.39 -18.97
N TRP A 37 -22.67 -3.65 -18.27
CA TRP A 37 -22.72 -3.52 -16.81
C TRP A 37 -23.69 -2.46 -16.30
N LYS A 38 -23.99 -1.45 -17.13
CA LYS A 38 -24.85 -0.30 -16.81
C LYS A 38 -24.56 0.29 -15.42
N PRO A 39 -23.31 0.71 -15.15
CA PRO A 39 -22.94 1.20 -13.83
C PRO A 39 -23.61 2.55 -13.56
N ASN A 40 -24.03 2.78 -12.32
CA ASN A 40 -24.59 4.06 -11.90
C ASN A 40 -23.49 5.06 -11.51
N ALA A 41 -22.36 4.54 -11.04
CA ALA A 41 -21.19 5.31 -10.68
C ALA A 41 -19.89 4.58 -11.03
N ILE A 42 -18.85 5.35 -11.35
CA ILE A 42 -17.49 4.89 -11.58
C ILE A 42 -16.55 5.66 -10.66
N ILE A 43 -15.87 4.94 -9.77
CA ILE A 43 -14.88 5.50 -8.85
C ILE A 43 -13.49 5.09 -9.33
N LEU A 44 -12.70 6.05 -9.79
CA LEU A 44 -11.31 5.87 -10.23
C LEU A 44 -10.36 6.17 -9.06
N ILE A 45 -9.19 5.54 -9.00
CA ILE A 45 -8.19 5.78 -7.96
C ILE A 45 -6.83 6.18 -8.56
N GLU A 46 -6.08 7.04 -7.86
CA GLU A 46 -4.74 7.52 -8.23
C GLU A 46 -4.69 8.34 -9.52
N SER A 47 -4.07 7.81 -10.58
CA SER A 47 -3.72 8.52 -11.82
C SER A 47 -4.52 8.06 -13.04
N GLU A 48 -5.64 7.36 -12.81
CA GLU A 48 -6.42 6.68 -13.84
C GLU A 48 -7.34 7.64 -14.60
N LEU A 49 -6.73 8.53 -15.40
CA LEU A 49 -7.44 9.49 -16.26
C LEU A 49 -7.56 8.95 -17.69
N TRP A 50 -8.53 8.05 -17.89
CA TRP A 50 -8.81 7.37 -19.16
C TRP A 50 -9.82 8.16 -20.00
N PRO A 51 -9.43 8.80 -21.13
CA PRO A 51 -10.31 9.68 -21.88
C PRO A 51 -11.59 9.01 -22.37
N ASN A 52 -11.52 7.82 -22.98
CA ASN A 52 -12.72 7.20 -23.55
C ASN A 52 -13.68 6.74 -22.45
N LEU A 53 -13.17 6.17 -21.36
CA LEU A 53 -13.96 5.81 -20.18
C LEU A 53 -14.67 7.01 -19.57
N ILE A 54 -13.93 8.09 -19.26
CA ILE A 54 -14.49 9.28 -18.61
C ILE A 54 -15.55 9.94 -19.48
N MET A 55 -15.27 10.10 -20.77
CA MET A 55 -16.21 10.75 -21.68
C MET A 55 -17.44 9.89 -21.96
N THR A 56 -17.28 8.56 -22.10
CA THR A 56 -18.42 7.64 -22.30
C THR A 56 -19.28 7.55 -21.06
N ALA A 57 -18.67 7.46 -19.88
CA ALA A 57 -19.39 7.46 -18.60
C ALA A 57 -20.22 8.74 -18.44
N SER A 58 -19.61 9.91 -18.65
CA SER A 58 -20.31 11.18 -18.59
C SER A 58 -21.44 11.30 -19.61
N ALA A 59 -21.27 10.78 -20.83
CA ALA A 59 -22.29 10.82 -21.87
C ALA A 59 -23.52 9.94 -21.53
N ASN A 60 -23.32 8.88 -20.73
CA ASN A 60 -24.37 7.98 -20.26
C ASN A 60 -24.93 8.39 -18.88
N GLY A 61 -24.60 9.58 -18.37
CA GLY A 61 -25.10 10.05 -17.07
C GLY A 61 -24.49 9.35 -15.86
N ILE A 62 -23.40 8.59 -16.04
CA ILE A 62 -22.74 7.84 -14.97
C ILE A 62 -21.94 8.80 -14.09
N VAL A 63 -22.14 8.71 -12.77
CA VAL A 63 -21.47 9.61 -11.82
C VAL A 63 -20.01 9.20 -11.64
N LEU A 64 -19.08 10.13 -11.85
CA LEU A 64 -17.63 9.89 -11.77
C LEU A 64 -17.02 10.45 -10.48
N ALA A 65 -16.13 9.68 -9.84
CA ALA A 65 -15.30 10.12 -8.73
C ALA A 65 -13.83 9.74 -8.96
N LEU A 66 -12.89 10.56 -8.50
CA LEU A 66 -11.45 10.25 -8.53
C LEU A 66 -10.89 10.34 -7.11
N LEU A 67 -10.48 9.21 -6.53
CA LEU A 67 -9.94 9.14 -5.18
C LEU A 67 -8.41 9.03 -5.18
N ASN A 68 -7.81 9.53 -4.10
CA ASN A 68 -6.36 9.57 -3.92
C ASN A 68 -5.60 10.11 -5.14
N ALA A 69 -6.20 11.12 -5.79
CA ALA A 69 -5.84 11.62 -7.09
C ALA A 69 -4.39 12.10 -7.08
N ARG A 70 -3.58 11.51 -7.95
CA ARG A 70 -2.16 11.86 -8.07
C ARG A 70 -1.73 11.87 -9.52
N MET A 71 -0.77 12.73 -9.78
CA MET A 71 -0.14 12.86 -11.09
C MET A 71 1.37 12.99 -10.91
N SER A 72 2.14 12.44 -11.85
CA SER A 72 3.58 12.64 -11.88
C SER A 72 3.93 14.03 -12.44
N ALA A 73 5.08 14.59 -12.05
CA ALA A 73 5.55 15.87 -12.62
C ALA A 73 5.66 15.82 -14.15
N LYS A 74 6.03 14.66 -14.72
CA LYS A 74 6.04 14.45 -16.17
C LYS A 74 4.64 14.56 -16.75
N SER A 75 3.66 13.85 -16.19
CA SER A 75 2.27 13.90 -16.65
C SER A 75 1.67 15.29 -16.52
N PHE A 76 1.91 15.97 -15.40
CA PHE A 76 1.48 17.36 -15.20
C PHE A 76 2.00 18.26 -16.32
N LYS A 77 3.32 18.23 -16.58
CA LYS A 77 3.93 19.03 -17.65
C LYS A 77 3.32 18.76 -19.03
N HIS A 78 2.99 17.51 -19.35
CA HIS A 78 2.34 17.17 -20.62
C HIS A 78 0.92 17.75 -20.68
N PHE A 79 0.13 17.55 -19.63
CA PHE A 79 -1.25 18.03 -19.56
C PHE A 79 -1.37 19.56 -19.47
N SER A 80 -0.38 20.25 -18.89
CA SER A 80 -0.31 21.71 -18.87
C SER A 80 0.02 22.32 -20.24
N GLY A 81 0.38 21.51 -21.24
CA GLY A 81 0.63 21.98 -22.60
C GLY A 81 -0.66 22.44 -23.29
N PRO A 82 -0.61 23.47 -24.17
CA PRO A 82 -1.80 24.07 -24.78
C PRO A 82 -2.64 23.10 -25.62
N VAL A 83 -2.02 22.02 -26.12
CA VAL A 83 -2.69 20.98 -26.89
C VAL A 83 -3.55 20.06 -26.01
N LEU A 84 -3.06 19.70 -24.82
CA LEU A 84 -3.71 18.73 -23.93
C LEU A 84 -4.55 19.38 -22.84
N LEU A 85 -4.28 20.65 -22.50
CA LEU A 85 -4.98 21.38 -21.46
C LEU A 85 -6.51 21.44 -21.69
N PRO A 86 -7.02 21.68 -22.92
CA PRO A 86 -8.48 21.67 -23.14
C PRO A 86 -9.09 20.28 -22.92
N LEU A 87 -8.40 19.22 -23.32
CA LEU A 87 -8.88 17.84 -23.16
C LEU A 87 -8.92 17.45 -21.68
N ILE A 88 -7.84 17.69 -20.94
CA ILE A 88 -7.77 17.32 -19.53
C ILE A 88 -8.74 18.18 -18.69
N SER A 89 -8.88 19.46 -19.01
CA SER A 89 -9.87 20.36 -18.39
C SER A 89 -11.29 19.82 -18.60
N LEU A 90 -11.62 19.42 -19.84
CA LEU A 90 -12.90 18.81 -20.16
C LEU A 90 -13.12 17.50 -19.39
N MET A 91 -12.12 16.61 -19.33
CA MET A 91 -12.20 15.36 -18.57
C MET A 91 -12.42 15.61 -17.08
N LEU A 92 -11.65 16.52 -16.48
CA LEU A 92 -11.74 16.88 -15.06
C LEU A 92 -13.09 17.51 -14.72
N SER A 93 -13.69 18.26 -15.65
CA SER A 93 -15.04 18.82 -15.48
C SER A 93 -16.16 17.78 -15.34
N LYS A 94 -15.89 16.50 -15.68
CA LYS A 94 -16.89 15.42 -15.62
C LYS A 94 -16.98 14.74 -14.26
N PHE A 95 -16.02 14.98 -13.38
CA PHE A 95 -16.02 14.40 -12.05
C PHE A 95 -16.96 15.14 -11.11
N SER A 96 -17.74 14.38 -10.33
CA SER A 96 -18.55 14.90 -9.22
C SER A 96 -17.73 15.12 -7.95
N LEU A 97 -16.60 14.41 -7.84
CA LEU A 97 -15.68 14.43 -6.72
C LEU A 97 -14.26 14.10 -7.21
N ILE A 98 -13.29 14.91 -6.80
CA ILE A 98 -11.86 14.65 -6.92
C ILE A 98 -11.28 14.76 -5.51
N VAL A 99 -10.61 13.73 -5.04
CA VAL A 99 -9.91 13.73 -3.76
C VAL A 99 -8.41 13.64 -4.00
N PRO A 100 -7.66 14.75 -4.03
CA PRO A 100 -6.22 14.74 -4.24
C PRO A 100 -5.46 14.09 -3.08
N LEU A 101 -4.35 13.44 -3.43
CA LEU A 101 -3.43 12.82 -2.46
C LEU A 101 -2.76 13.87 -1.54
N SER A 102 -2.57 15.11 -2.00
CA SER A 102 -1.96 16.18 -1.18
C SER A 102 -2.39 17.57 -1.65
N ASN A 103 -2.10 18.60 -0.84
CA ASN A 103 -2.30 20.01 -1.20
C ASN A 103 -1.62 20.38 -2.51
N MET A 104 -0.40 19.87 -2.72
CA MET A 104 0.31 20.10 -3.96
C MET A 104 -0.48 19.49 -5.13
N GLN A 105 -0.95 18.23 -5.01
CA GLN A 105 -1.74 17.62 -6.08
C GLN A 105 -3.03 18.39 -6.34
N ALA A 106 -3.69 18.90 -5.30
CA ALA A 106 -4.85 19.77 -5.45
C ALA A 106 -4.53 21.02 -6.29
N ILE A 107 -3.40 21.69 -6.02
CA ILE A 107 -2.91 22.83 -6.81
C ILE A 107 -2.69 22.41 -8.26
N GLN A 108 -2.06 21.26 -8.52
CA GLN A 108 -1.88 20.75 -9.89
C GLN A 108 -3.20 20.52 -10.61
N PHE A 109 -4.19 19.91 -9.97
CA PHE A 109 -5.51 19.72 -10.56
C PHE A 109 -6.22 21.05 -10.83
N GLN A 110 -6.10 22.04 -9.93
CA GLN A 110 -6.62 23.39 -10.16
C GLN A 110 -5.93 24.10 -11.34
N LEU A 111 -4.61 23.95 -11.47
CA LEU A 111 -3.86 24.48 -12.61
C LEU A 111 -4.24 23.79 -13.94
N LEU A 112 -4.70 22.54 -13.87
CA LEU A 112 -5.33 21.83 -15.00
C LEU A 112 -6.83 22.15 -15.17
N GLN A 113 -7.33 23.17 -14.48
CA GLN A 113 -8.71 23.68 -14.56
C GLN A 113 -9.78 22.72 -14.04
N ALA A 114 -9.45 21.81 -13.12
CA ALA A 114 -10.47 21.08 -12.37
C ALA A 114 -11.37 22.07 -11.60
N PRO A 115 -12.70 21.92 -11.63
CA PRO A 115 -13.60 22.80 -10.89
C PRO A 115 -13.28 22.79 -9.38
N PRO A 116 -13.08 23.95 -8.71
CA PRO A 116 -12.72 23.96 -7.29
C PRO A 116 -13.75 23.29 -6.39
N CYS A 117 -15.04 23.36 -6.73
CA CYS A 117 -16.14 22.80 -5.95
C CYS A 117 -16.19 21.26 -5.90
N VAL A 118 -15.47 20.58 -6.80
CA VAL A 118 -15.41 19.10 -6.79
C VAL A 118 -14.18 18.58 -6.07
N ILE A 119 -13.20 19.45 -5.77
CA ILE A 119 -11.96 19.07 -5.08
C ILE A 119 -12.18 19.06 -3.57
N ASN A 120 -12.03 17.89 -2.94
CA ASN A 120 -12.19 17.71 -1.50
C ASN A 120 -11.00 16.91 -0.92
N PHE A 121 -10.79 16.96 0.39
CA PHE A 121 -9.68 16.26 1.05
C PHE A 121 -10.18 15.18 2.01
N SER A 122 -9.55 14.01 1.96
CA SER A 122 -9.90 12.88 2.84
C SER A 122 -8.71 12.17 3.50
N GLY A 123 -7.48 12.62 3.25
CA GLY A 123 -6.26 11.90 3.61
C GLY A 123 -5.86 10.83 2.58
N ASP A 124 -4.64 10.30 2.70
CA ASP A 124 -4.10 9.25 1.81
C ASP A 124 -4.66 7.88 2.20
N LEU A 125 -5.38 7.24 1.28
CA LEU A 125 -5.91 5.87 1.47
C LEU A 125 -4.80 4.85 1.81
N LYS A 126 -3.54 5.10 1.43
CA LYS A 126 -2.39 4.24 1.78
C LYS A 126 -2.05 4.27 3.26
N CYS A 127 -2.60 5.23 4.00
CA CYS A 127 -2.46 5.30 5.44
C CYS A 127 -3.43 4.38 6.18
N VAL A 128 -4.41 3.80 5.49
CA VAL A 128 -5.34 2.84 6.10
C VAL A 128 -4.72 1.45 6.05
N VAL A 129 -4.53 0.83 7.22
CA VAL A 129 -3.99 -0.53 7.36
C VAL A 129 -5.13 -1.41 7.90
N GLU A 130 -5.90 -2.05 7.01
CA GLU A 130 -7.12 -2.83 7.35
C GLU A 130 -6.85 -4.25 7.81
N ASP A 131 -7.50 -4.69 8.88
CA ASP A 131 -7.38 -6.08 9.32
C ASP A 131 -7.85 -7.04 8.22
N PHE A 132 -6.95 -7.93 7.80
CA PHE A 132 -7.27 -8.95 6.80
C PHE A 132 -7.97 -10.14 7.46
N ASP A 133 -8.85 -10.80 6.72
CA ASP A 133 -9.23 -12.18 7.05
C ASP A 133 -8.01 -13.07 6.88
N VAL A 134 -7.37 -13.39 8.01
CA VAL A 134 -6.24 -14.29 8.08
C VAL A 134 -6.76 -15.69 8.38
N SER A 135 -6.32 -16.68 7.60
CA SER A 135 -6.71 -18.06 7.87
C SER A 135 -6.17 -18.52 9.24
N GLU A 136 -6.91 -19.40 9.93
CA GLU A 136 -6.43 -19.97 11.20
C GLU A 136 -5.03 -20.60 11.08
N GLY A 137 -4.72 -21.20 9.93
CA GLY A 137 -3.42 -21.80 9.66
C GLY A 137 -2.27 -20.79 9.61
N GLU A 138 -2.51 -19.63 9.01
CA GLU A 138 -1.52 -18.54 8.97
C GLU A 138 -1.30 -17.92 10.35
N LEU A 139 -2.37 -17.74 11.14
CA LEU A 139 -2.27 -17.26 12.52
C LEU A 139 -1.43 -18.21 13.38
N ARG A 140 -1.74 -19.51 13.35
CA ARG A 140 -0.96 -20.53 14.09
C ARG A 140 0.50 -20.53 13.67
N SER A 141 0.78 -20.44 12.36
CA SER A 141 2.16 -20.39 11.88
C SER A 141 2.93 -19.16 12.39
N ILE A 142 2.27 -18.01 12.58
CA ILE A 142 2.89 -16.81 13.12
C ILE A 142 3.07 -16.94 14.63
N GLU A 143 2.13 -17.57 15.34
CA GLU A 143 2.26 -17.88 16.78
C GLU A 143 3.42 -18.81 17.07
N ASP A 144 3.59 -19.87 16.26
CA ASP A 144 4.74 -20.78 16.36
C ASP A 144 6.07 -20.01 16.20
N LEU A 145 6.15 -19.11 15.22
CA LEU A 145 7.33 -18.26 15.03
C LEU A 145 7.55 -17.30 16.20
N LYS A 146 6.50 -16.76 16.82
CA LYS A 146 6.63 -15.94 18.04
C LYS A 146 7.25 -16.74 19.17
N LEU A 147 6.84 -18.00 19.36
CA LEU A 147 7.40 -18.87 20.38
C LEU A 147 8.89 -19.18 20.13
N GLU A 148 9.26 -19.44 18.87
CA GLU A 148 10.67 -19.67 18.49
C GLU A 148 11.56 -18.43 18.70
N LEU A 149 10.96 -17.23 18.68
CA LEU A 149 11.66 -15.94 18.79
C LEU A 149 11.61 -15.31 20.19
N ALA A 150 10.79 -15.82 21.12
CA ALA A 150 10.41 -15.13 22.37
C ALA A 150 11.58 -14.68 23.26
N HIS A 151 12.71 -15.40 23.24
CA HIS A 151 13.89 -15.10 24.07
C HIS A 151 15.05 -14.50 23.29
N ARG A 152 14.83 -14.12 22.04
CA ARG A 152 15.89 -13.66 21.13
C ARG A 152 15.69 -12.18 20.82
N GLN A 153 16.80 -11.47 20.63
CA GLN A 153 16.73 -10.13 20.05
C GLN A 153 16.36 -10.27 18.57
N VAL A 154 15.31 -9.58 18.12
CA VAL A 154 14.82 -9.68 16.75
C VAL A 154 14.72 -8.29 16.14
N TRP A 155 15.18 -8.17 14.90
CA TRP A 155 14.81 -7.06 14.03
C TRP A 155 14.52 -7.58 12.62
N MET A 156 13.73 -6.80 11.88
CA MET A 156 13.36 -7.13 10.51
C MET A 156 13.88 -6.09 9.53
N ALA A 157 14.46 -6.54 8.43
CA ALA A 157 14.65 -5.74 7.22
C ALA A 157 13.57 -6.14 6.21
N SER A 158 12.62 -5.23 5.97
CA SER A 158 11.44 -5.48 5.15
C SER A 158 11.51 -4.76 3.81
N SER A 159 10.93 -5.37 2.77
CA SER A 159 10.90 -4.83 1.41
C SER A 159 12.27 -4.43 0.84
N ILE A 160 13.32 -5.20 1.18
CA ILE A 160 14.69 -4.92 0.72
C ILE A 160 14.85 -5.19 -0.78
N HIS A 161 15.53 -4.29 -1.48
CA HIS A 161 15.90 -4.45 -2.89
C HIS A 161 17.27 -5.10 -3.03
N ARG A 162 17.55 -5.60 -4.24
CA ARG A 162 18.85 -6.18 -4.59
C ARG A 162 19.99 -5.19 -4.28
N GLY A 163 21.02 -5.69 -3.63
CA GLY A 163 22.16 -4.92 -3.10
C GLY A 163 21.95 -4.41 -1.67
N GLU A 164 20.72 -4.24 -1.19
CA GLU A 164 20.48 -3.84 0.21
C GLU A 164 20.72 -5.00 1.19
N GLU A 165 20.55 -6.25 0.75
CA GLU A 165 20.84 -7.44 1.54
C GLU A 165 22.29 -7.45 2.07
N GLU A 166 23.26 -6.95 1.30
CA GLU A 166 24.66 -6.88 1.74
C GLU A 166 24.83 -5.90 2.91
N ILE A 167 24.09 -4.80 2.90
CA ILE A 167 24.05 -3.83 4.00
C ILE A 167 23.46 -4.50 5.23
N MET A 168 22.28 -5.14 5.10
CA MET A 168 21.58 -5.78 6.22
C MET A 168 22.39 -6.92 6.82
N LEU A 169 23.01 -7.77 6.00
CA LEU A 169 23.91 -8.83 6.42
C LEU A 169 25.21 -8.28 7.04
N GLY A 170 25.67 -7.13 6.56
CA GLY A 170 26.76 -6.37 7.17
C GLY A 170 26.42 -5.90 8.57
N VAL A 171 25.20 -5.38 8.77
CA VAL A 171 24.68 -4.96 10.08
C VAL A 171 24.52 -6.17 11.00
N HIS A 172 23.90 -7.25 10.51
CA HIS A 172 23.72 -8.50 11.24
C HIS A 172 25.03 -8.99 11.85
N ARG A 173 26.10 -9.07 11.05
CA ARG A 173 27.44 -9.50 11.49
C ARG A 173 28.05 -8.64 12.60
N GLU A 174 27.77 -7.34 12.61
CA GLU A 174 28.27 -6.45 13.68
C GLU A 174 27.47 -6.62 14.97
N LEU A 175 26.15 -6.82 14.86
CA LEU A 175 25.27 -6.99 16.00
C LEU A 175 25.42 -8.37 16.66
N THR A 176 25.67 -9.43 15.89
CA THR A 176 25.90 -10.78 16.44
C THR A 176 27.17 -10.89 17.28
N LYS A 177 28.12 -9.95 17.15
CA LYS A 177 29.28 -9.87 18.06
C LYS A 177 28.88 -9.48 19.49
N ILE A 178 27.73 -8.82 19.65
CA ILE A 178 27.21 -8.34 20.95
C ILE A 178 26.06 -9.25 21.41
N HIS A 179 25.19 -9.66 20.49
CA HIS A 179 24.05 -10.54 20.73
C HIS A 179 24.16 -11.78 19.83
N PRO A 180 24.91 -12.83 20.24
CA PRO A 180 25.17 -14.01 19.41
C PRO A 180 23.90 -14.74 18.94
N ASP A 181 22.84 -14.69 19.76
CA ASP A 181 21.56 -15.34 19.47
C ASP A 181 20.54 -14.43 18.76
N MET A 182 20.92 -13.23 18.31
CA MET A 182 20.02 -12.32 17.60
C MET A 182 19.52 -12.95 16.28
N VAL A 183 18.24 -12.73 15.96
CA VAL A 183 17.65 -13.07 14.67
C VAL A 183 17.47 -11.82 13.81
N THR A 184 17.88 -11.91 12.56
CA THR A 184 17.51 -10.95 11.52
C THR A 184 16.50 -11.60 10.57
N ILE A 185 15.30 -11.02 10.49
CA ILE A 185 14.29 -11.40 9.50
C ILE A 185 14.53 -10.56 8.25
N LEU A 186 14.81 -11.20 7.12
CA LEU A 186 15.02 -10.55 5.82
C LEU A 186 13.80 -10.83 4.94
N VAL A 187 13.11 -9.77 4.51
CA VAL A 187 11.96 -9.84 3.59
C VAL A 187 12.31 -9.10 2.30
N PRO A 188 12.77 -9.80 1.25
CA PRO A 188 13.03 -9.19 -0.05
C PRO A 188 11.75 -8.64 -0.68
N ARG A 189 11.86 -7.50 -1.38
CA ARG A 189 10.73 -6.91 -2.11
C ARG A 189 10.19 -7.83 -3.20
N VAL A 190 11.07 -8.64 -3.79
CA VAL A 190 10.73 -9.66 -4.78
C VAL A 190 11.02 -11.04 -4.16
N PRO A 191 10.00 -11.83 -3.82
CA PRO A 191 10.15 -13.06 -3.02
C PRO A 191 11.12 -14.07 -3.61
N ARG A 192 11.18 -14.20 -4.94
CA ARG A 192 12.11 -15.13 -5.62
C ARG A 192 13.58 -14.91 -5.24
N HIS A 193 13.97 -13.67 -4.91
CA HIS A 193 15.33 -13.37 -4.47
C HIS A 193 15.62 -13.94 -3.07
N GLY A 194 14.61 -14.26 -2.26
CA GLY A 194 14.80 -14.87 -0.95
C GLY A 194 15.46 -16.26 -1.05
N LEU A 195 15.09 -17.04 -2.06
CA LEU A 195 15.75 -18.32 -2.32
C LEU A 195 17.22 -18.14 -2.73
N GLU A 196 17.51 -17.16 -3.58
CA GLU A 196 18.87 -16.83 -4.02
C GLU A 196 19.75 -16.42 -2.82
N ILE A 197 19.27 -15.47 -2.00
CA ILE A 197 19.95 -15.02 -0.77
C ILE A 197 20.23 -16.20 0.16
N THR A 198 19.24 -17.07 0.37
CA THR A 198 19.38 -18.24 1.26
C THR A 198 20.45 -19.21 0.76
N GLN A 199 20.47 -19.50 -0.55
CA GLN A 199 21.48 -20.38 -1.14
C GLN A 199 22.88 -19.81 -1.02
N GLU A 200 23.05 -18.51 -1.26
CA GLU A 200 24.35 -17.84 -1.13
C GLU A 200 24.88 -17.84 0.31
N LEU A 201 24.00 -17.61 1.29
CA LEU A 201 24.38 -17.63 2.70
C LEU A 201 24.75 -19.02 3.18
N ARG A 202 24.01 -20.06 2.77
CA ARG A 202 24.33 -21.46 3.07
C ARG A 202 25.66 -21.89 2.46
N LYS A 203 25.98 -21.47 1.23
CA LYS A 203 27.29 -21.70 0.60
C LYS A 203 28.44 -21.09 1.41
N LYS A 204 28.18 -19.99 2.14
CA LYS A 204 29.12 -19.34 3.05
C LYS A 204 29.12 -19.97 4.46
N GLY A 205 28.46 -21.10 4.65
CA GLY A 205 28.42 -21.84 5.91
C GLY A 205 27.47 -21.25 6.96
N GLN A 206 26.56 -20.35 6.58
CA GLN A 206 25.60 -19.77 7.52
C GLN A 206 24.34 -20.62 7.65
N ASN A 207 23.85 -20.73 8.89
CA ASN A 207 22.56 -21.35 9.19
C ASN A 207 21.44 -20.34 8.94
N VAL A 208 20.66 -20.60 7.89
CA VAL A 208 19.55 -19.75 7.43
C VAL A 208 18.30 -20.58 7.29
N ALA A 209 17.20 -20.11 7.86
CA ALA A 209 15.87 -20.70 7.69
C ALA A 209 15.05 -19.91 6.66
N LEU A 210 14.29 -20.64 5.84
CA LEU A 210 13.47 -20.13 4.74
C LEU A 210 11.98 -20.32 5.04
N ARG A 211 11.21 -19.23 4.95
CA ARG A 211 9.78 -19.19 5.26
C ARG A 211 8.96 -20.17 4.45
N SER A 212 9.12 -20.20 3.11
CA SER A 212 8.34 -21.07 2.21
C SER A 212 8.53 -22.57 2.46
N ARG A 213 9.59 -22.95 3.18
CA ARG A 213 9.90 -24.34 3.54
C ARG A 213 9.48 -24.72 4.95
N HIS A 214 8.87 -23.81 5.70
CA HIS A 214 8.53 -23.99 7.11
C HIS A 214 9.73 -24.47 7.95
N GLU A 215 10.93 -23.98 7.61
CA GLU A 215 12.14 -24.32 8.35
C GLU A 215 12.13 -23.60 9.70
N LYS A 216 12.47 -24.35 10.76
CA LYS A 216 12.45 -23.86 12.14
C LYS A 216 13.69 -23.05 12.49
N LEU A 217 13.54 -22.08 13.39
CA LEU A 217 14.62 -21.30 13.96
C LEU A 217 15.28 -22.06 15.12
N VAL A 218 16.02 -23.12 14.79
CA VAL A 218 16.81 -23.88 15.78
C VAL A 218 18.01 -23.08 16.29
N ALA A 219 18.60 -23.52 17.40
CA ALA A 219 19.82 -22.91 17.96
C ALA A 219 20.92 -22.74 16.89
N GLY A 220 21.50 -21.54 16.82
CA GLY A 220 22.50 -21.17 15.80
C GLY A 220 21.93 -20.70 14.46
N THR A 221 20.61 -20.73 14.25
CA THR A 221 19.96 -20.10 13.09
C THR A 221 19.65 -18.65 13.41
N ASN A 222 20.39 -17.72 12.79
CA ASN A 222 20.34 -16.30 13.13
C ASN A 222 19.77 -15.44 11.99
N ILE A 223 19.49 -16.03 10.84
CA ILE A 223 18.91 -15.36 9.69
C ILE A 223 17.65 -16.12 9.26
N TYR A 224 16.54 -15.40 9.18
CA TYR A 224 15.27 -15.90 8.69
C TYR A 224 14.91 -15.17 7.39
N VAL A 225 14.81 -15.88 6.28
CA VAL A 225 14.47 -15.28 4.98
C VAL A 225 13.02 -15.57 4.65
N VAL A 226 12.27 -14.51 4.35
CA VAL A 226 10.86 -14.57 4.00
C VAL A 226 10.72 -14.40 2.48
N ASP A 227 10.47 -15.51 1.79
CA ASP A 227 10.33 -15.61 0.32
C ASP A 227 8.86 -15.83 -0.12
N THR A 228 7.92 -15.36 0.69
CA THR A 228 6.48 -15.47 0.50
C THR A 228 5.81 -14.09 0.30
N LEU A 229 4.56 -14.08 -0.16
CA LEU A 229 3.79 -12.86 -0.42
C LEU A 229 2.57 -12.77 0.49
N GLY A 230 2.18 -11.54 0.83
CA GLY A 230 0.89 -11.27 1.49
C GLY A 230 0.90 -11.33 3.02
N GLU A 231 1.97 -11.83 3.65
CA GLU A 231 2.05 -11.99 5.11
C GLU A 231 2.89 -10.93 5.85
N LEU A 232 3.43 -9.92 5.14
CA LEU A 232 4.36 -8.92 5.71
C LEU A 232 3.81 -8.22 6.97
N ARG A 233 2.52 -7.85 6.96
CA ARG A 233 1.85 -7.23 8.12
C ARG A 233 1.92 -8.11 9.36
N LEU A 234 1.64 -9.41 9.22
CA LEU A 234 1.66 -10.35 10.33
C LEU A 234 3.08 -10.54 10.85
N LEU A 235 4.05 -10.56 9.93
CA LEU A 235 5.45 -10.69 10.27
C LEU A 235 5.97 -9.51 11.07
N TYR A 236 5.47 -8.28 10.88
CA TYR A 236 5.85 -7.15 11.75
C TYR A 236 5.50 -7.41 13.22
N GLY A 237 4.46 -8.20 13.50
CA GLY A 237 4.12 -8.65 14.84
C GLY A 237 5.14 -9.58 15.51
N LEU A 238 6.16 -10.05 14.77
CA LEU A 238 7.25 -10.88 15.29
C LEU A 238 8.42 -10.06 15.85
N THR A 239 8.45 -8.75 15.62
CA THR A 239 9.64 -7.93 15.91
C THR A 239 9.28 -6.58 16.54
N PRO A 240 10.06 -6.12 17.54
CA PRO A 240 9.93 -4.75 18.06
C PRO A 240 10.54 -3.70 17.12
N ILE A 241 11.42 -4.08 16.19
CA ILE A 241 12.17 -3.16 15.33
C ILE A 241 12.02 -3.56 13.85
N ALA A 242 11.67 -2.58 13.01
CA ALA A 242 11.50 -2.75 11.58
C ALA A 242 12.32 -1.72 10.80
N VAL A 243 13.22 -2.20 9.96
CA VAL A 243 13.96 -1.44 8.97
C VAL A 243 13.26 -1.62 7.63
N VAL A 244 12.71 -0.55 7.07
CA VAL A 244 12.03 -0.57 5.77
C VAL A 244 13.03 -0.20 4.69
N GLY A 245 13.29 -1.15 3.80
CA GLY A 245 14.22 -1.04 2.68
C GLY A 245 13.65 -0.26 1.49
N GLY A 246 14.26 -0.44 0.33
CA GLY A 246 14.01 0.44 -0.81
C GLY A 246 14.57 1.83 -0.60
N SER A 247 15.53 2.01 0.32
CA SER A 247 15.87 3.31 0.89
C SER A 247 17.35 3.53 1.16
N PHE A 248 18.18 2.48 1.07
CA PHE A 248 19.60 2.53 1.41
C PHE A 248 20.53 2.73 0.21
N LEU A 249 20.03 2.52 -1.01
CA LEU A 249 20.80 2.72 -2.25
C LEU A 249 20.23 3.86 -3.11
N PRO A 250 21.09 4.60 -3.83
CA PRO A 250 20.64 5.62 -4.78
C PRO A 250 19.72 5.03 -5.86
N GLY A 251 18.71 5.79 -6.28
CA GLY A 251 17.74 5.38 -7.30
C GLY A 251 16.54 4.60 -6.77
N LEU A 252 16.55 4.18 -5.50
CA LEU A 252 15.39 3.65 -4.82
C LEU A 252 14.50 4.78 -4.26
N ALA A 253 13.25 4.47 -3.92
CA ALA A 253 12.21 5.46 -3.63
C ALA A 253 11.37 5.17 -2.39
N GLY A 254 11.88 4.33 -1.47
CA GLY A 254 11.22 3.88 -0.24
C GLY A 254 10.11 2.85 -0.47
N HIS A 255 9.53 2.39 0.65
CA HIS A 255 8.29 1.61 0.71
C HIS A 255 7.39 2.13 1.84
N ASN A 256 6.18 1.59 1.93
CA ASN A 256 5.24 1.96 2.98
C ASN A 256 5.78 1.60 4.36
N ILE A 257 5.88 2.61 5.23
CA ILE A 257 6.36 2.45 6.61
C ILE A 257 5.22 2.30 7.63
N LEU A 258 3.98 2.56 7.21
CA LEU A 258 2.82 2.59 8.10
C LEU A 258 2.39 1.20 8.56
N GLU A 259 2.64 0.15 7.78
CA GLU A 259 2.38 -1.23 8.21
C GLU A 259 3.22 -1.59 9.46
N ALA A 260 4.50 -1.22 9.46
CA ALA A 260 5.39 -1.42 10.61
C ALA A 260 4.98 -0.55 11.81
N ALA A 261 4.60 0.71 11.55
CA ALA A 261 4.13 1.63 12.57
C ALA A 261 2.82 1.15 13.23
N ALA A 262 1.87 0.66 12.43
CA ALA A 262 0.60 0.10 12.89
C ALA A 262 0.81 -1.14 13.75
N ALA A 263 1.77 -2.00 13.38
CA ALA A 263 2.18 -3.16 14.17
C ALA A 263 2.92 -2.78 15.48
N GLY A 264 3.22 -1.49 15.68
CA GLY A 264 3.91 -1.00 16.87
C GLY A 264 5.40 -1.30 16.89
N CYS A 265 6.05 -1.38 15.72
CA CYS A 265 7.50 -1.46 15.62
C CYS A 265 8.14 -0.07 15.78
N ALA A 266 9.38 -0.03 16.26
CA ALA A 266 10.26 1.12 16.04
C ALA A 266 10.68 1.11 14.57
N VAL A 267 10.34 2.18 13.86
CA VAL A 267 10.48 2.25 12.39
C VAL A 267 11.76 2.97 12.01
N LEU A 268 12.61 2.27 11.25
CA LEU A 268 13.82 2.80 10.65
C LEU A 268 13.72 2.74 9.13
N THR A 269 14.30 3.71 8.44
CA THR A 269 14.42 3.70 6.99
C THR A 269 15.71 4.39 6.55
N GLY A 270 16.15 4.14 5.32
CA GLY A 270 17.28 4.85 4.73
C GLY A 270 16.87 6.24 4.23
N ARG A 271 17.82 7.02 3.71
CA ARG A 271 17.54 8.38 3.20
C ARG A 271 16.78 8.45 1.87
N HIS A 272 16.80 7.37 1.07
CA HIS A 272 16.23 7.35 -0.28
C HIS A 272 14.74 7.00 -0.27
N ILE A 273 13.93 7.88 0.31
CA ILE A 273 12.50 7.65 0.57
C ILE A 273 11.56 8.18 -0.53
N GLY A 274 12.08 8.83 -1.57
CA GLY A 274 11.36 9.17 -2.80
C GLY A 274 9.88 9.56 -2.64
N HIS A 275 8.99 8.62 -2.98
CA HIS A 275 7.53 8.82 -2.94
C HIS A 275 6.93 8.88 -1.53
N PHE A 276 7.66 8.39 -0.53
CA PHE A 276 7.26 8.34 0.87
C PHE A 276 7.85 9.49 1.69
N SER A 277 8.54 10.46 1.06
CA SER A 277 9.12 11.62 1.74
C SER A 277 8.08 12.42 2.54
N GLN A 278 6.91 12.66 1.95
CA GLN A 278 5.82 13.38 2.61
C GLN A 278 5.28 12.60 3.81
N MET A 279 5.07 11.30 3.67
CA MET A 279 4.61 10.42 4.76
C MET A 279 5.60 10.43 5.93
N VAL A 280 6.90 10.28 5.65
CA VAL A 280 7.93 10.33 6.69
C VAL A 280 7.98 11.69 7.37
N LEU A 281 7.88 12.78 6.60
CA LEU A 281 7.84 14.14 7.14
C LEU A 281 6.63 14.35 8.05
N GLU A 282 5.44 13.95 7.63
CA GLU A 282 4.21 14.07 8.41
C GLU A 282 4.28 13.27 9.71
N MET A 283 4.77 12.03 9.66
CA MET A 283 5.00 11.24 10.89
C MET A 283 5.98 11.94 11.84
N GLN A 284 7.10 12.46 11.31
CA GLN A 284 8.12 13.16 12.11
C GLN A 284 7.62 14.49 12.69
N GLN A 285 6.71 15.19 11.99
CA GLN A 285 6.05 16.40 12.48
C GLN A 285 5.09 16.09 13.63
N LEU A 286 4.37 14.97 13.57
CA LEU A 286 3.51 14.52 14.67
C LEU A 286 4.35 14.10 15.89
N ASN A 287 5.44 13.37 15.66
CA ASN A 287 6.39 12.99 16.68
C ASN A 287 7.75 12.70 16.06
N SER A 288 8.81 13.41 16.47
CA SER A 288 10.15 13.28 15.90
C SER A 288 10.78 11.89 16.12
N LEU A 289 10.26 11.11 17.07
CA LEU A 289 10.70 9.74 17.34
C LEU A 289 10.01 8.68 16.46
N SER A 290 8.97 9.04 15.72
CA SER A 290 8.11 8.12 14.96
C SER A 290 8.83 7.36 13.86
N VAL A 291 9.81 8.00 13.20
CA VAL A 291 10.60 7.40 12.12
C VAL A 291 12.04 7.87 12.23
N LEU A 292 12.97 6.91 12.32
CA LEU A 292 14.40 7.19 12.31
C LEU A 292 14.99 6.96 10.91
N GLN A 293 15.48 8.02 10.29
CA GLN A 293 16.24 7.90 9.04
C GLN A 293 17.73 7.69 9.35
N VAL A 294 18.36 6.73 8.69
CA VAL A 294 19.78 6.41 8.86
C VAL A 294 20.52 6.40 7.52
N PHE A 295 21.80 6.77 7.56
CA PHE A 295 22.66 6.79 6.39
C PHE A 295 23.61 5.58 6.35
N GLY A 296 23.19 4.55 5.62
CA GLY A 296 24.01 3.37 5.33
C GLY A 296 24.25 2.45 6.53
N LYS A 297 25.24 1.58 6.41
CA LYS A 297 25.51 0.50 7.38
C LYS A 297 25.86 1.02 8.77
N LEU A 298 26.77 2.00 8.87
CA LEU A 298 27.35 2.41 10.15
C LEU A 298 26.30 3.02 11.08
N GLU A 299 25.51 3.97 10.57
CA GLU A 299 24.43 4.59 11.34
C GLU A 299 23.35 3.58 11.71
N LEU A 300 23.01 2.65 10.80
CA LEU A 300 22.05 1.60 11.09
C LEU A 300 22.55 0.67 12.22
N VAL A 301 23.83 0.31 12.24
CA VAL A 301 24.42 -0.46 13.35
C VAL A 301 24.29 0.30 14.67
N ASN A 302 24.62 1.59 14.69
CA ASN A 302 24.57 2.39 15.91
C ASN A 302 23.13 2.55 16.44
N ALA A 303 22.19 2.83 15.54
CA ALA A 303 20.77 2.92 15.88
C ALA A 303 20.25 1.60 16.47
N LEU A 304 20.54 0.47 15.84
CA LEU A 304 20.10 -0.83 16.36
C LEU A 304 20.76 -1.18 17.69
N LYS A 305 22.06 -0.87 17.88
CA LYS A 305 22.72 -1.05 19.18
C LYS A 305 22.03 -0.26 20.29
N GLU A 306 21.73 1.01 20.04
CA GLU A 306 21.00 1.86 21.00
C GLU A 306 19.65 1.23 21.36
N LEU A 307 18.86 0.86 20.34
CA LEU A 307 17.53 0.27 20.54
C LEU A 307 17.54 -1.07 21.27
N PHE A 308 18.56 -1.90 21.05
CA PHE A 308 18.71 -3.15 21.79
C PHE A 308 19.25 -2.95 23.21
N SER A 309 19.97 -1.86 23.47
CA SER A 309 20.56 -1.57 24.78
C SER A 309 19.64 -0.79 25.71
N ASP A 310 18.72 0.04 25.18
CA ASP A 310 17.84 0.90 25.97
C ASP A 310 16.36 0.63 25.63
N ALA A 311 15.72 -0.14 26.51
CA ALA A 311 14.31 -0.50 26.39
C ALA A 311 13.38 0.73 26.44
N LYS A 312 13.76 1.81 27.13
CA LYS A 312 12.94 3.04 27.18
C LYS A 312 12.98 3.78 25.85
N VAL A 313 14.17 3.87 25.22
CA VAL A 313 14.32 4.47 23.90
C VAL A 313 13.55 3.67 22.85
N LEU A 314 13.66 2.33 22.90
CA LEU A 314 12.91 1.44 22.03
C LEU A 314 11.40 1.66 22.18
N GLU A 315 10.88 1.60 23.40
CA GLU A 315 9.44 1.75 23.66
C GLU A 315 8.93 3.14 23.27
N ALA A 316 9.70 4.20 23.55
CA ALA A 316 9.35 5.56 23.12
C ALA A 316 9.19 5.66 21.60
N ARG A 317 10.09 5.04 20.82
CA ARG A 317 9.99 5.02 19.36
C ARG A 317 8.82 4.18 18.86
N ARG A 318 8.57 3.01 19.47
CA ARG A 318 7.42 2.15 19.13
C ARG A 318 6.10 2.88 19.35
N MET A 319 5.94 3.51 20.51
CA MET A 319 4.76 4.30 20.83
C MET A 319 4.62 5.49 19.88
N ALA A 320 5.70 6.23 19.61
CA ALA A 320 5.68 7.36 18.69
C ALA A 320 5.26 6.97 17.27
N ALA A 321 5.79 5.86 16.75
CA ALA A 321 5.43 5.34 15.43
C ALA A 321 3.94 4.96 15.38
N LYS A 322 3.46 4.22 16.39
CA LYS A 322 2.06 3.79 16.47
C LYS A 322 1.09 4.96 16.62
N GLN A 323 1.44 5.97 17.43
CA GLN A 323 0.66 7.19 17.59
C GLN A 323 0.60 7.99 16.27
N ALA A 324 1.74 8.17 15.60
CA ALA A 324 1.77 8.84 14.31
C ALA A 324 0.90 8.11 13.27
N TYR A 325 0.96 6.78 13.24
CA TYR A 325 0.05 5.97 12.42
C TYR A 325 -1.42 6.22 12.76
N HIS A 326 -1.81 6.16 14.05
CA HIS A 326 -3.20 6.38 14.44
C HIS A 326 -3.69 7.78 14.04
N SER A 327 -2.88 8.82 14.26
CA SER A 327 -3.22 10.19 13.86
C SER A 327 -3.41 10.31 12.34
N LEU A 328 -2.52 9.71 11.54
CA LEU A 328 -2.60 9.76 10.08
C LEU A 328 -3.72 8.89 9.50
N SER A 329 -4.03 7.75 10.11
CA SER A 329 -5.06 6.81 9.62
C SER A 329 -6.46 7.16 10.12
N SER A 330 -6.58 7.87 11.23
CA SER A 330 -7.86 8.16 11.87
C SER A 330 -8.79 8.95 10.94
N GLY A 331 -10.02 8.47 10.80
CA GLY A 331 -11.08 9.16 10.08
C GLY A 331 -10.94 9.20 8.56
N ILE A 332 -9.87 8.64 7.96
CA ILE A 332 -9.71 8.62 6.48
C ILE A 332 -10.86 7.85 5.83
N VAL A 333 -11.12 6.62 6.26
CA VAL A 333 -12.20 5.78 5.70
C VAL A 333 -13.56 6.47 5.85
N SER A 334 -13.84 7.00 7.04
CA SER A 334 -15.08 7.74 7.32
C SER A 334 -15.20 9.01 6.47
N SER A 335 -14.10 9.73 6.26
CA SER A 335 -14.06 10.95 5.44
C SER A 335 -14.31 10.63 3.96
N VAL A 336 -13.60 9.63 3.41
CA VAL A 336 -13.83 9.13 2.05
C VAL A 336 -15.27 8.68 1.88
N TRP A 337 -15.81 7.91 2.84
CA TRP A 337 -17.19 7.46 2.81
C TRP A 337 -18.19 8.62 2.80
N ASN A 338 -17.99 9.63 3.66
CA ASN A 338 -18.86 10.80 3.73
C ASN A 338 -18.82 11.62 2.44
N LEU A 339 -17.65 11.73 1.80
CA LEU A 339 -17.50 12.40 0.50
C LEU A 339 -18.20 11.62 -0.62
N LEU A 340 -17.99 10.31 -0.69
CA LEU A 340 -18.67 9.45 -1.67
C LEU A 340 -20.18 9.50 -1.48
N ASN A 341 -20.67 9.43 -0.24
CA ASN A 341 -22.10 9.53 0.04
C ASN A 341 -22.68 10.87 -0.41
N SER A 342 -21.98 11.97 -0.11
CA SER A 342 -22.45 13.33 -0.41
C SER A 342 -22.39 13.68 -1.90
N HIS A 343 -21.32 13.28 -2.60
CA HIS A 343 -21.05 13.69 -3.98
C HIS A 343 -21.42 12.65 -5.02
N VAL A 344 -21.43 11.36 -4.67
CA VAL A 344 -21.68 10.25 -5.59
C VAL A 344 -23.04 9.62 -5.32
N PHE A 345 -23.23 8.99 -4.15
CA PHE A 345 -24.39 8.14 -3.90
C PHE A 345 -25.71 8.94 -3.83
N LYS A 346 -25.74 10.11 -3.19
CA LYS A 346 -26.91 11.00 -3.24
C LYS A 346 -27.27 11.42 -4.66
N ARG A 347 -26.28 11.62 -5.54
CA ARG A 347 -26.55 11.96 -6.96
C ARG A 347 -27.12 10.78 -7.72
N VAL A 348 -26.63 9.58 -7.45
CA VAL A 348 -27.20 8.35 -8.02
C VAL A 348 -28.66 8.17 -7.57
N ALA A 349 -28.96 8.31 -6.27
CA ALA A 349 -30.33 8.20 -5.76
C ALA A 349 -31.30 9.22 -6.38
N LEU A 350 -30.84 10.45 -6.63
CA LEU A 350 -31.64 11.48 -7.30
C LEU A 350 -31.95 11.15 -8.77
N LEU A 351 -31.16 10.29 -9.42
CA LEU A 351 -31.33 9.92 -10.83
C LEU A 351 -32.22 8.67 -11.01
N GLU A 352 -32.39 7.82 -9.99
CA GLU A 352 -33.13 6.54 -10.11
C GLU A 352 -34.37 6.43 -9.20
N ASP A 353 -34.27 6.74 -7.90
CA ASP A 353 -35.39 6.75 -6.92
C ASP A 353 -34.90 7.28 -5.54
N PRO A 354 -35.55 8.30 -4.93
CA PRO A 354 -35.16 8.84 -3.62
C PRO A 354 -35.29 7.87 -2.42
N SER A 355 -35.87 6.68 -2.60
CA SER A 355 -35.96 5.64 -1.56
C SER A 355 -34.71 4.76 -1.39
N LEU A 356 -33.73 4.85 -2.31
CA LEU A 356 -32.49 4.07 -2.27
C LEU A 356 -31.59 4.47 -1.08
N GLN A 357 -31.45 3.58 -0.10
CA GLN A 357 -30.45 3.69 0.97
C GLN A 357 -29.21 2.85 0.65
N PHE A 358 -28.02 3.46 0.68
CA PHE A 358 -26.74 2.79 0.50
C PHE A 358 -26.15 2.38 1.85
N SER A 359 -25.83 1.09 2.03
CA SER A 359 -25.15 0.57 3.22
C SER A 359 -23.69 1.00 3.25
N ARG A 360 -23.14 1.24 4.45
CA ARG A 360 -21.72 1.55 4.68
C ARG A 360 -20.83 0.38 4.24
N PHE A 361 -19.80 0.65 3.44
CA PHE A 361 -18.71 -0.32 3.28
C PHE A 361 -17.93 -0.39 4.59
N GLU A 362 -17.90 -1.57 5.22
CA GLU A 362 -17.15 -1.80 6.45
C GLU A 362 -15.65 -2.05 6.17
N SER A 363 -15.27 -2.34 4.91
CA SER A 363 -13.87 -2.57 4.51
C SER A 363 -13.59 -2.19 3.05
N PHE A 364 -12.35 -1.78 2.77
CA PHE A 364 -11.73 -1.53 1.47
C PHE A 364 -10.61 -2.54 1.23
N THR A 365 -10.92 -3.71 0.65
CA THR A 365 -9.89 -4.67 0.28
C THR A 365 -9.10 -4.20 -0.95
N LEU A 366 -7.96 -3.56 -0.72
CA LEU A 366 -7.07 -3.04 -1.77
C LEU A 366 -6.06 -4.13 -2.18
N ARG A 367 -6.32 -4.82 -3.29
CA ARG A 367 -5.36 -5.76 -3.92
C ARG A 367 -5.07 -5.40 -5.38
N TYR A 368 -3.83 -5.68 -5.80
CA TYR A 368 -3.22 -5.46 -7.12
C TYR A 368 -4.18 -5.35 -8.32
N ASN A 369 -3.95 -4.35 -9.20
CA ASN A 369 -4.54 -4.21 -10.54
C ASN A 369 -5.95 -4.80 -10.72
N LEU A 370 -6.93 -4.34 -9.94
CA LEU A 370 -8.24 -4.97 -9.89
C LEU A 370 -9.39 -3.97 -10.06
N LEU A 371 -10.33 -4.28 -10.94
CA LEU A 371 -11.66 -3.68 -10.90
C LEU A 371 -12.49 -4.47 -9.89
N VAL A 372 -13.14 -3.76 -8.97
CA VAL A 372 -14.15 -4.35 -8.09
C VAL A 372 -15.49 -3.76 -8.51
N ALA A 373 -16.31 -4.53 -9.23
CA ALA A 373 -17.72 -4.20 -9.38
C ALA A 373 -18.40 -4.56 -8.07
N ILE A 374 -18.94 -3.59 -7.34
CA ILE A 374 -19.71 -3.83 -6.13
C ILE A 374 -21.17 -3.50 -6.43
N THR A 375 -22.01 -4.53 -6.48
CA THR A 375 -23.46 -4.31 -6.51
C THR A 375 -23.93 -4.07 -5.09
N VAL A 376 -24.29 -2.83 -4.76
CA VAL A 376 -24.88 -2.53 -3.45
C VAL A 376 -26.39 -2.71 -3.59
N LEU A 377 -26.91 -3.76 -2.97
CA LEU A 377 -28.34 -3.98 -2.85
C LEU A 377 -28.90 -3.04 -1.77
N GLY A 378 -29.54 -1.95 -2.20
CA GLY A 378 -30.42 -1.18 -1.33
C GLY A 378 -31.74 -1.93 -1.12
N SER A 379 -32.42 -1.67 0.00
CA SER A 379 -33.69 -2.33 0.37
C SER A 379 -34.85 -2.09 -0.60
N SER A 380 -34.69 -1.26 -1.63
CA SER A 380 -35.70 -0.96 -2.66
C SER A 380 -35.20 -1.05 -4.12
N GLY A 381 -33.97 -1.51 -4.40
CA GLY A 381 -33.46 -1.64 -5.77
C GLY A 381 -31.96 -1.98 -5.87
N GLN A 382 -31.55 -2.51 -7.02
CA GLN A 382 -30.14 -2.79 -7.35
C GLN A 382 -29.44 -1.53 -7.85
N ALA A 383 -28.40 -1.06 -7.14
CA ALA A 383 -27.48 -0.06 -7.66
C ALA A 383 -26.14 -0.72 -7.99
N ASN A 384 -25.71 -0.61 -9.25
CA ASN A 384 -24.45 -1.16 -9.73
C ASN A 384 -23.36 -0.09 -9.60
N ILE A 385 -22.52 -0.19 -8.56
CA ILE A 385 -21.38 0.72 -8.36
C ILE A 385 -20.11 0.04 -8.85
N LEU A 386 -19.38 0.70 -9.74
CA LEU A 386 -18.14 0.17 -10.27
C LEU A 386 -16.93 0.91 -9.66
N ILE A 387 -16.07 0.18 -8.97
CA ILE A 387 -14.86 0.73 -8.34
C ILE A 387 -13.62 0.24 -9.11
N TYR A 388 -12.84 1.18 -9.63
CA TYR A 388 -11.55 0.94 -10.28
C TYR A 388 -10.40 1.14 -9.29
N LEU A 389 -9.78 0.04 -8.86
CA LEU A 389 -8.61 0.05 -7.97
C LEU A 389 -7.34 -0.29 -8.78
N PHE A 390 -6.56 0.72 -9.14
CA PHE A 390 -5.25 0.50 -9.77
C PHE A 390 -4.11 0.81 -8.79
N PHE A 391 -3.25 -0.19 -8.56
CA PHE A 391 -2.01 -0.02 -7.79
C PHE A 391 -0.82 -0.22 -8.70
N ARG A 392 -0.16 0.88 -9.08
CA ARG A 392 1.09 0.81 -9.82
C ARG A 392 2.19 0.25 -8.92
N THR A 393 2.52 -1.04 -9.06
CA THR A 393 3.78 -1.56 -8.53
C THR A 393 4.93 -0.83 -9.23
N ALA A 394 5.74 -0.10 -8.46
CA ALA A 394 7.00 0.43 -8.97
C ALA A 394 7.87 -0.73 -9.51
N SER A 395 8.28 -0.59 -10.77
CA SER A 395 9.22 -1.39 -11.57
C SER A 395 8.95 -2.88 -11.79
N LEU A 396 8.39 -3.20 -12.96
CA LEU A 396 8.98 -4.23 -13.81
C LEU A 396 9.41 -3.55 -15.10
N GLY A 397 10.73 -3.47 -15.27
CA GLY A 397 11.36 -2.88 -16.43
C GLY A 397 10.93 -3.58 -17.70
N ALA A 398 10.93 -2.80 -18.78
CA ALA A 398 10.75 -3.26 -20.14
C ALA A 398 11.55 -4.54 -20.42
N GLN A 399 10.86 -5.59 -20.84
CA GLN A 399 11.42 -6.53 -21.80
C GLN A 399 10.51 -6.52 -23.02
N LYS A 400 11.05 -5.93 -24.09
CA LYS A 400 10.68 -6.24 -25.46
C LYS A 400 10.74 -7.75 -25.62
N HIS A 401 9.66 -8.36 -26.11
CA HIS A 401 9.67 -9.14 -27.34
C HIS A 401 8.27 -9.18 -27.94
#